data_AF-A0A925K3R1-F1
#
_entry.id   AF-A0A925K3R1-F1
#
_cell.length_a   1.000
_cell.length_b   1.000
_cell.length_c   1.000
_cell.angle_alpha   90.00
_cell.angle_beta   90.00
_cell.angle_gamma   90.00
#
_symmetry.space_group_name_H-M   'P 1'
#
loop_
_entity.id
_entity.type
_entity.pdbx_description
1 polymer ?
#
loop_
_entity_poly.entity_id
_entity_poly.type
_entity_poly.pdbx_seq_one_letter_code
_entity_poly.pdbx_strand_id
1 'polypeptide(L)'
;MWQTIIDSSWFNFLFAILLFLSMGGGILYATRYKKKSKWESSGIENSVVGIFGLIISFTFLQAGNAHRERSANIHREANNIDMLYRYSKGMPDSFYKVTQNTLVTFLSNQINYEQSNDEQFFYNAKKISDSYWFYLIKYKEQASDLTTANQLDKISVCFDQIQTSVSLLVYSYYERTPSFIMLLLVIVSLLIGFLVGFMNGMKSKIHYLVPVIYFVMITLTMAVISDLNNPRLGLIKPSYHHLKVTYETIKNN
;
A
#
# COMPACT_ATOMS: atom_id res chain seq x y z
N MET A 1 7.03 9.80 15.63
CA MET A 1 8.05 10.75 15.15
C MET A 1 8.83 10.21 13.94
N TRP A 2 9.29 8.96 13.94
CA TRP A 2 9.99 8.40 12.76
C TRP A 2 9.10 8.15 11.54
N GLN A 3 7.87 7.68 11.76
CA GLN A 3 6.93 7.40 10.66
C GLN A 3 6.61 8.64 9.81
N THR A 4 6.39 9.79 10.47
CA THR A 4 6.11 11.07 9.81
C THR A 4 7.27 11.57 8.97
N ILE A 5 8.51 11.22 9.33
CA ILE A 5 9.70 11.56 8.53
C ILE A 5 9.74 10.68 7.28
N ILE A 6 9.50 9.37 7.42
CA ILE A 6 9.52 8.40 6.31
C ILE A 6 8.41 8.70 5.29
N ASP A 7 7.24 9.13 5.76
CA ASP A 7 6.08 9.44 4.91
C ASP A 7 6.21 10.79 4.18
N SER A 8 7.20 11.61 4.53
CA SER A 8 7.44 12.90 3.89
C SER A 8 8.05 12.73 2.51
N SER A 9 7.58 13.50 1.51
CA SER A 9 8.19 13.53 0.17
C SER A 9 9.68 13.92 0.20
N TRP A 10 10.11 14.63 1.24
CA TRP A 10 11.50 15.01 1.47
C TRP A 10 12.41 13.84 1.85
N PHE A 11 11.84 12.73 2.36
CA PHE A 11 12.60 11.57 2.79
C PHE A 11 13.45 10.99 1.66
N ASN A 12 12.85 10.75 0.49
CA ASN A 12 13.55 10.15 -0.65
C ASN A 12 14.66 11.05 -1.17
N PHE A 13 14.44 12.37 -1.17
CA PHE A 13 15.45 13.35 -1.57
C PHE A 13 16.61 13.41 -0.58
N LEU A 14 16.31 13.46 0.72
CA LEU A 14 17.31 13.44 1.79
C LEU A 14 18.11 12.14 1.76
N PHE A 15 17.44 11.00 1.56
CA PHE A 15 18.06 9.70 1.43
C PHE A 15 19.05 9.66 0.25
N ALA A 16 18.64 10.15 -0.93
CA ALA A 16 19.53 10.24 -2.08
C ALA A 16 20.76 11.10 -1.80
N ILE A 17 20.60 12.27 -1.16
CA ILE A 17 21.73 13.11 -0.77
C ILE A 17 22.67 12.38 0.19
N LEU A 18 22.12 11.74 1.22
CA LEU A 18 22.91 11.01 2.21
C LEU A 18 23.67 9.84 1.57
N LEU A 19 23.03 9.12 0.66
CA LEU A 19 23.66 8.02 -0.08
C LEU A 19 24.82 8.51 -0.95
N PHE A 20 24.60 9.61 -1.68
CA PHE A 20 25.63 10.25 -2.48
C PHE A 20 26.81 10.72 -1.63
N LEU A 21 26.54 11.39 -0.50
CA LEU A 21 27.56 11.83 0.46
C LEU A 21 28.31 10.65 1.07
N SER A 22 27.63 9.55 1.39
CA SER A 22 28.25 8.35 1.93
C SER A 22 29.24 7.74 0.94
N MET A 23 28.86 7.63 -0.33
CA MET A 23 29.74 7.15 -1.40
C MET A 23 30.93 8.09 -1.62
N GLY A 24 30.70 9.41 -1.64
CA GLY A 24 31.78 10.40 -1.71
C GLY A 24 32.73 10.32 -0.53
N GLY A 25 32.19 10.15 0.68
CA GLY A 25 32.95 9.92 1.91
C GLY A 25 33.84 8.68 1.83
N GLY A 26 33.32 7.59 1.27
CA GLY A 26 34.09 6.38 1.00
C GLY A 26 35.29 6.63 0.08
N ILE A 27 35.09 7.34 -1.04
CA ILE A 27 36.17 7.70 -1.98
C ILE A 27 37.21 8.60 -1.29
N LEU A 28 36.77 9.63 -0.57
CA LEU A 28 37.66 10.56 0.14
C LEU A 28 38.45 9.87 1.26
N TYR A 29 37.85 8.90 1.94
CA TYR A 29 38.52 8.11 2.96
C TYR A 29 39.56 7.17 2.33
N ALA A 30 39.20 6.46 1.26
CA ALA A 30 40.09 5.56 0.54
C ALA A 30 41.33 6.28 -0.03
N THR A 31 41.16 7.45 -0.64
CA THR A 31 42.29 8.22 -1.19
C THR A 31 43.30 8.67 -0.12
N ARG A 32 42.85 8.92 1.12
CA ARG A 32 43.73 9.17 2.27
C ARG A 32 44.34 7.88 2.81
N TYR A 33 43.55 6.81 2.91
CA TYR A 33 43.98 5.50 3.41
C TYR A 33 45.08 4.88 2.53
N LYS A 34 44.93 4.97 1.20
CA LYS A 34 45.87 4.45 0.21
C LYS A 34 47.29 5.01 0.34
N LYS A 35 47.44 6.22 0.88
CA LYS A 35 48.76 6.83 1.15
C LYS A 35 49.48 6.17 2.33
N LYS A 36 48.74 5.54 3.24
CA LYS A 36 49.25 4.96 4.50
C LYS A 36 49.32 3.44 4.47
N SER A 37 48.43 2.79 3.72
CA SER A 37 48.33 1.33 3.70
C SER A 37 47.81 0.82 2.34
N LYS A 38 48.17 -0.41 2.01
CA LYS A 38 47.56 -1.16 0.91
C LYS A 38 46.33 -1.89 1.43
N TRP A 39 45.27 -1.89 0.64
CA TRP A 39 44.05 -2.65 0.91
C TRP A 39 43.83 -3.65 -0.23
N GLU A 40 43.46 -4.87 0.12
CA GLU A 40 43.08 -5.92 -0.80
C GLU A 40 41.67 -6.41 -0.43
N SER A 41 40.84 -6.66 -1.43
CA SER A 41 39.48 -7.15 -1.24
C SER A 41 39.51 -8.56 -0.68
N SER A 42 38.79 -8.78 0.41
CA SER A 42 38.69 -10.08 1.07
C SER A 42 37.64 -11.00 0.43
N GLY A 43 36.79 -10.45 -0.44
CA GLY A 43 35.62 -11.13 -1.02
C GLY A 43 34.37 -11.02 -0.14
N ILE A 44 34.52 -10.76 1.17
CA ILE A 44 33.41 -10.55 2.12
C ILE A 44 32.54 -9.37 1.68
N GLU A 45 33.12 -8.38 0.99
CA GLU A 45 32.42 -7.21 0.49
C GLU A 45 31.25 -7.62 -0.43
N ASN A 46 31.45 -8.63 -1.28
CA ASN A 46 30.41 -9.15 -2.17
C ASN A 46 29.29 -9.83 -1.38
N SER A 47 29.61 -10.57 -0.32
CA SER A 47 28.62 -11.21 0.55
C SER A 47 27.76 -10.18 1.29
N VAL A 48 28.37 -9.11 1.81
CA VAL A 48 27.64 -8.02 2.49
C VAL A 48 26.69 -7.30 1.51
N VAL A 49 27.16 -7.01 0.29
CA VAL A 49 26.30 -6.45 -0.78
C VAL A 49 25.17 -7.40 -1.13
N GLY A 50 25.44 -8.70 -1.23
CA GLY A 50 24.45 -9.73 -1.53
C GLY A 50 23.36 -9.83 -0.46
N ILE A 51 23.74 -9.83 0.82
CA ILE A 51 22.79 -9.85 1.94
C ILE A 51 21.90 -8.61 1.92
N PHE A 52 22.46 -7.43 1.66
CA PHE A 52 21.65 -6.21 1.51
C PHE A 52 20.68 -6.31 0.32
N GLY A 53 21.12 -6.86 -0.81
CA GLY A 53 20.27 -7.16 -1.95
C GLY A 53 19.06 -8.04 -1.57
N LEU A 54 19.25 -9.03 -0.70
CA LEU A 54 18.16 -9.85 -0.18
C LEU A 54 17.21 -9.06 0.74
N ILE A 55 17.75 -8.29 1.68
CA ILE A 55 16.92 -7.50 2.63
C ILE A 55 16.06 -6.47 1.88
N ILE A 56 16.64 -5.75 0.92
CA ILE A 56 15.89 -4.78 0.13
C ILE A 56 14.86 -5.45 -0.77
N SER A 57 15.18 -6.62 -1.36
CA SER A 57 14.25 -7.40 -2.18
C SER A 57 13.05 -7.90 -1.37
N PHE A 58 13.26 -8.42 -0.17
CA PHE A 58 12.15 -8.87 0.69
C PHE A 58 11.31 -7.69 1.18
N THR A 59 11.93 -6.55 1.48
CA THR A 59 11.17 -5.36 1.88
C THR A 59 10.32 -4.82 0.73
N PHE A 60 10.87 -4.79 -0.49
CA PHE A 60 10.14 -4.46 -1.70
C PHE A 60 8.95 -5.41 -1.94
N LEU A 61 9.16 -6.72 -1.80
CA LEU A 61 8.10 -7.71 -1.93
C LEU A 61 6.99 -7.51 -0.89
N GLN A 62 7.34 -7.26 0.37
CA GLN A 62 6.37 -7.00 1.44
C GLN A 62 5.54 -5.74 1.16
N ALA A 63 6.19 -4.64 0.73
CA ALA A 63 5.49 -3.42 0.35
C ALA A 63 4.54 -3.65 -0.85
N GLY A 64 4.97 -4.44 -1.84
CA GLY A 64 4.14 -4.86 -2.97
C GLY A 64 2.96 -5.74 -2.56
N ASN A 65 3.14 -6.65 -1.60
CA ASN A 65 2.07 -7.48 -1.05
C ASN A 65 0.99 -6.64 -0.39
N ALA A 66 1.36 -5.64 0.41
CA ALA A 66 0.41 -4.73 1.04
C ALA A 66 -0.42 -3.94 0.01
N HIS A 67 0.18 -3.51 -1.10
CA HIS A 67 -0.56 -2.89 -2.21
C HIS A 67 -1.53 -3.86 -2.90
N ARG A 68 -1.10 -5.10 -3.16
CA ARG A 68 -1.97 -6.13 -3.73
C ARG A 68 -3.15 -6.47 -2.82
N GLU A 69 -2.92 -6.53 -1.51
CA GLU A 69 -3.97 -6.81 -0.53
C GLU A 69 -5.03 -5.70 -0.48
N ARG A 70 -4.60 -4.42 -0.48
CA ARG A 70 -5.53 -3.26 -0.60
C ARG A 70 -6.40 -3.37 -1.85
N SER A 71 -5.78 -3.67 -2.99
CA SER A 71 -6.49 -3.86 -4.26
C SER A 71 -7.46 -5.04 -4.19
N ALA A 72 -7.04 -6.16 -3.59
CA ALA A 72 -7.90 -7.33 -3.40
C ALA A 72 -9.10 -7.02 -2.50
N ASN A 73 -8.94 -6.23 -1.43
CA ASN A 73 -10.04 -5.81 -0.57
C ASN A 73 -11.06 -4.95 -1.31
N ILE A 74 -10.62 -4.01 -2.15
CA ILE A 74 -11.50 -3.22 -3.03
C ILE A 74 -12.26 -4.11 -4.03
N HIS A 75 -11.59 -5.10 -4.62
CA HIS A 75 -12.25 -6.04 -5.53
C HIS A 75 -13.28 -6.91 -4.82
N ARG A 76 -12.98 -7.40 -3.60
CA ARG A 76 -13.93 -8.16 -2.78
C ARG A 76 -15.14 -7.31 -2.42
N GLU A 77 -14.94 -6.05 -2.04
CA GLU A 77 -16.02 -5.12 -1.75
C GLU A 77 -16.96 -4.96 -2.96
N ALA A 78 -16.42 -4.66 -4.14
CA ALA A 78 -17.20 -4.53 -5.36
C ALA A 78 -17.99 -5.80 -5.70
N ASN A 79 -17.36 -6.98 -5.57
CA ASN A 79 -18.01 -8.26 -5.82
C ASN A 79 -19.16 -8.54 -4.84
N ASN A 80 -18.95 -8.26 -3.55
CA ASN A 80 -19.98 -8.48 -2.53
C ASN A 80 -21.15 -7.49 -2.69
N ILE A 81 -20.88 -6.26 -3.14
CA ILE A 81 -21.91 -5.28 -3.51
C ILE A 81 -22.74 -5.78 -4.69
N ASP A 82 -22.10 -6.29 -5.75
CA ASP A 82 -22.81 -6.87 -6.89
C ASP A 82 -23.68 -8.08 -6.49
N MET A 83 -23.15 -8.97 -5.63
CA MET A 83 -23.93 -10.09 -5.08
C MET A 83 -25.14 -9.61 -4.27
N LEU A 84 -24.96 -8.61 -3.39
CA LEU A 84 -26.04 -8.03 -2.61
C LEU A 84 -27.12 -7.43 -3.52
N TYR A 85 -26.71 -6.67 -4.54
CA TYR A 85 -27.61 -6.11 -5.55
C TYR A 85 -28.41 -7.21 -6.28
N ARG A 86 -27.75 -8.27 -6.76
CA ARG A 86 -28.42 -9.40 -7.42
C ARG A 86 -29.44 -10.08 -6.51
N TYR A 87 -29.10 -10.34 -5.26
CA TYR A 87 -30.04 -10.96 -4.31
C TYR A 87 -31.20 -10.03 -3.97
N SER A 88 -30.99 -8.71 -3.95
CA SER A 88 -32.06 -7.74 -3.74
C SER A 88 -33.11 -7.72 -4.86
N LYS A 89 -32.75 -8.11 -6.10
CA LYS A 89 -33.71 -8.24 -7.21
C LYS A 89 -34.73 -9.37 -7.01
N GLY A 90 -34.42 -10.34 -6.15
CA GLY A 90 -35.35 -11.40 -5.77
C GLY A 90 -36.33 -10.99 -4.67
N MET A 91 -36.23 -9.76 -4.16
CA MET A 91 -37.10 -9.21 -3.11
C MET A 91 -38.18 -8.32 -3.71
N PRO A 92 -39.25 -7.97 -2.95
CA PRO A 92 -40.24 -7.00 -3.40
C PRO A 92 -39.61 -5.67 -3.82
N ASP A 93 -40.23 -4.99 -4.79
CA ASP A 93 -39.75 -3.72 -5.36
C ASP A 93 -39.43 -2.65 -4.31
N SER A 94 -40.17 -2.63 -3.20
CA SER A 94 -39.94 -1.71 -2.08
C SER A 94 -38.59 -1.95 -1.42
N PHE A 95 -38.18 -3.20 -1.23
CA PHE A 95 -36.88 -3.58 -0.67
C PHE A 95 -35.78 -3.36 -1.70
N TYR A 96 -35.97 -3.87 -2.92
CA TYR A 96 -35.02 -3.72 -4.02
C TYR A 96 -34.58 -2.26 -4.21
N LYS A 97 -35.54 -1.32 -4.31
CA LYS A 97 -35.24 0.10 -4.55
C LYS A 97 -34.48 0.75 -3.38
N VAL A 98 -34.80 0.40 -2.13
CA VAL A 98 -34.07 0.90 -0.96
C VAL A 98 -32.64 0.38 -0.96
N THR A 99 -32.45 -0.91 -1.25
CA THR A 99 -31.12 -1.51 -1.37
C THR A 99 -30.32 -0.88 -2.50
N GLN A 100 -30.89 -0.74 -3.70
CA GLN A 100 -30.24 -0.11 -4.84
C GLN A 100 -29.77 1.31 -4.50
N ASN A 101 -30.66 2.16 -3.97
CA ASN A 101 -30.31 3.53 -3.60
C ASN A 101 -29.21 3.59 -2.54
N THR A 102 -29.26 2.68 -1.56
CA THR A 102 -28.21 2.55 -0.54
C THR A 102 -26.87 2.20 -1.17
N LEU A 103 -26.84 1.20 -2.05
CA LEU A 103 -25.61 0.77 -2.72
C LEU A 103 -25.02 1.86 -3.61
N VAL A 104 -25.85 2.59 -4.36
CA VAL A 104 -25.41 3.72 -5.18
C VAL A 104 -24.81 4.82 -4.30
N THR A 105 -25.45 5.16 -3.19
CA THR A 105 -24.95 6.17 -2.23
C THR A 105 -23.63 5.72 -1.60
N PHE A 106 -23.55 4.45 -1.21
CA PHE A 106 -22.37 3.85 -0.62
C PHE A 106 -21.19 3.84 -1.60
N LEU A 107 -21.39 3.34 -2.82
CA LEU A 107 -20.38 3.33 -3.88
C LEU A 107 -19.93 4.74 -4.27
N SER A 108 -20.84 5.71 -4.33
CA SER A 108 -20.49 7.11 -4.57
C SER A 108 -19.55 7.64 -3.48
N ASN A 109 -19.80 7.32 -2.21
CA ASN A 109 -18.92 7.69 -1.10
C ASN A 109 -17.53 7.05 -1.25
N GLN A 110 -17.47 5.76 -1.63
CA GLN A 110 -16.23 5.02 -1.88
C GLN A 110 -15.38 5.59 -3.01
N ILE A 111 -16.02 5.91 -4.14
CA ILE A 111 -15.34 6.46 -5.32
C ILE A 111 -14.81 7.86 -5.04
N ASN A 112 -15.54 8.67 -4.25
CA ASN A 112 -15.10 10.01 -3.88
C ASN A 112 -13.86 10.00 -2.98
N TYR A 113 -13.66 8.97 -2.16
CA TYR A 113 -12.46 8.84 -1.33
C TYR A 113 -11.17 8.75 -2.15
N GLU A 114 -11.20 8.08 -3.31
CA GLU A 114 -10.05 8.01 -4.22
C GLU A 114 -9.54 9.42 -4.63
N GLN A 115 -10.45 10.38 -4.70
CA GLN A 115 -10.16 11.75 -5.11
C GLN A 115 -9.79 12.65 -3.93
N SER A 116 -10.50 12.53 -2.81
CA SER A 116 -10.37 13.45 -1.67
C SER A 116 -9.32 13.02 -0.65
N ASN A 117 -9.04 11.71 -0.51
CA ASN A 117 -8.26 11.15 0.59
C ASN A 117 -8.74 11.58 2.00
N ASP A 118 -10.01 11.99 2.14
CA ASP A 118 -10.59 12.50 3.38
C ASP A 118 -10.96 11.34 4.31
N GLU A 119 -10.45 11.33 5.55
CA GLU A 119 -10.77 10.30 6.54
C GLU A 119 -12.25 10.29 6.97
N GLN A 120 -12.96 11.41 6.78
CA GLN A 120 -14.41 11.50 7.03
C GLN A 120 -15.21 10.51 6.18
N PHE A 121 -14.63 10.04 5.08
CA PHE A 121 -15.14 8.95 4.25
C PHE A 121 -15.56 7.71 5.07
N PHE A 122 -14.71 7.25 6.01
CA PHE A 122 -14.97 6.02 6.77
C PHE A 122 -16.18 6.19 7.70
N TYR A 123 -16.32 7.38 8.27
CA TYR A 123 -17.48 7.74 9.09
C TYR A 123 -18.77 7.75 8.26
N ASN A 124 -18.74 8.34 7.06
CA ASN A 124 -19.89 8.38 6.16
C ASN A 124 -20.27 6.98 5.67
N ALA A 125 -19.29 6.15 5.30
CA ALA A 125 -19.50 4.76 4.89
C ALA A 125 -20.18 3.98 6.03
N LYS A 126 -19.68 4.11 7.26
CA LYS A 126 -20.25 3.46 8.43
C LYS A 126 -21.69 3.91 8.69
N LYS A 127 -21.99 5.21 8.58
CA LYS A 127 -23.34 5.76 8.74
C LYS A 127 -24.34 5.18 7.71
N ILE A 128 -23.93 5.08 6.44
CA ILE A 128 -24.76 4.47 5.38
C ILE A 128 -25.01 2.99 5.70
N SER A 129 -23.94 2.26 6.04
CA SER A 129 -24.01 0.85 6.42
C SER A 129 -24.96 0.62 7.62
N ASP A 130 -24.84 1.41 8.68
CA ASP A 130 -25.67 1.26 9.88
C ASP A 130 -27.14 1.53 9.57
N SER A 131 -27.44 2.57 8.77
CA SER A 131 -28.80 2.84 8.32
C SER A 131 -29.39 1.67 7.54
N TYR A 132 -28.61 1.03 6.67
CA TYR A 132 -29.05 -0.14 5.92
C TYR A 132 -29.24 -1.37 6.81
N TRP A 133 -28.35 -1.58 7.77
CA TRP A 133 -28.47 -2.66 8.73
C TRP A 133 -29.78 -2.56 9.54
N PHE A 134 -30.11 -1.37 10.04
CA PHE A 134 -31.38 -1.15 10.74
C PHE A 134 -32.60 -1.42 9.84
N TYR A 135 -32.53 -1.03 8.56
CA TYR A 135 -33.57 -1.35 7.59
C TYR A 135 -33.72 -2.85 7.37
N LEU A 136 -32.61 -3.57 7.17
CA LEU A 136 -32.56 -5.01 6.95
C LEU A 136 -33.15 -5.80 8.13
N ILE A 137 -32.77 -5.45 9.36
CA ILE A 137 -33.28 -6.12 10.57
C ILE A 137 -34.78 -5.89 10.73
N LYS A 138 -35.27 -4.64 10.59
CA LYS A 138 -36.70 -4.34 10.66
C LYS A 138 -37.50 -5.09 9.60
N TYR A 139 -36.96 -5.20 8.39
CA TYR A 139 -37.61 -5.94 7.32
C TYR A 139 -37.64 -7.45 7.61
N LYS A 140 -36.56 -7.98 8.19
CA LYS A 140 -36.47 -9.40 8.61
C LYS A 140 -37.47 -9.74 9.71
N GLU A 141 -37.71 -8.85 10.66
CA GLU A 141 -38.74 -9.03 11.70
C GLU A 141 -40.17 -9.11 11.14
N GLN A 142 -40.41 -8.52 9.97
CA GLN A 142 -41.72 -8.51 9.30
C GLN A 142 -41.92 -9.67 8.33
N ALA A 143 -40.86 -10.43 8.02
CA ALA A 143 -40.92 -11.54 7.08
C ALA A 143 -41.68 -12.73 7.70
N SER A 144 -42.83 -13.08 7.10
CA SER A 144 -43.68 -14.17 7.58
C SER A 144 -43.42 -15.50 6.86
N ASP A 145 -42.79 -15.48 5.68
CA ASP A 145 -42.53 -16.67 4.88
C ASP A 145 -41.04 -17.09 4.89
N LEU A 146 -40.82 -18.40 4.83
CA LEU A 146 -39.48 -19.01 4.91
C LEU A 146 -38.59 -18.64 3.72
N THR A 147 -39.17 -18.40 2.54
CA THR A 147 -38.42 -18.08 1.32
C THR A 147 -37.79 -16.69 1.42
N THR A 148 -38.58 -15.69 1.83
CA THR A 148 -38.12 -14.33 2.10
C THR A 148 -37.09 -14.31 3.22
N ALA A 149 -37.32 -15.05 4.32
CA ALA A 149 -36.36 -15.15 5.42
C ALA A 149 -35.00 -15.70 4.94
N ASN A 150 -34.99 -16.80 4.18
CA ASN A 150 -33.77 -17.38 3.63
C ASN A 150 -33.05 -16.43 2.65
N GLN A 151 -33.79 -15.65 1.87
CA GLN A 151 -33.21 -14.66 0.96
C GLN A 151 -32.58 -13.49 1.74
N LEU A 152 -33.22 -13.02 2.81
CA LEU A 152 -32.68 -11.99 3.70
C LEU A 152 -31.42 -12.46 4.43
N ASP A 153 -31.32 -13.75 4.78
CA ASP A 153 -30.09 -14.31 5.35
C ASP A 153 -28.92 -14.25 4.35
N LYS A 154 -29.15 -14.57 3.08
CA LYS A 154 -28.13 -14.41 2.03
C LYS A 154 -27.69 -12.95 1.87
N ILE A 155 -28.66 -12.02 1.89
CA ILE A 155 -28.38 -10.57 1.82
C ILE A 155 -27.57 -10.11 3.03
N SER A 156 -27.90 -10.60 4.23
CA SER A 156 -27.16 -10.29 5.47
C SER A 156 -25.72 -10.76 5.40
N VAL A 157 -25.48 -12.00 4.94
CA VAL A 157 -24.12 -12.53 4.74
C VAL A 157 -23.32 -11.68 3.73
N CYS A 158 -23.93 -11.30 2.61
CA CYS A 158 -23.27 -10.42 1.63
C CYS A 158 -22.94 -9.06 2.25
N PHE A 159 -23.86 -8.50 3.03
CA PHE A 159 -23.65 -7.23 3.72
C PHE A 159 -22.50 -7.29 4.72
N ASP A 160 -22.42 -8.33 5.53
CA ASP A 160 -21.31 -8.55 6.48
C ASP A 160 -19.96 -8.69 5.75
N GLN A 161 -19.95 -9.36 4.59
CA GLN A 161 -18.74 -9.47 3.76
C GLN A 161 -18.31 -8.12 3.16
N ILE A 162 -19.25 -7.24 2.82
CA ILE A 162 -18.95 -5.84 2.45
C ILE A 162 -18.28 -5.13 3.63
N GLN A 163 -18.89 -5.17 4.83
CA GLN A 163 -18.33 -4.52 6.02
C GLN A 163 -16.94 -5.03 6.38
N THR A 164 -16.73 -6.35 6.24
CA THR A 164 -15.42 -6.99 6.46
C THR A 164 -14.39 -6.46 5.46
N SER A 165 -14.73 -6.39 4.18
CA SER A 165 -13.83 -5.92 3.12
C SER A 165 -13.44 -4.45 3.34
N VAL A 166 -14.40 -3.60 3.71
CA VAL A 166 -14.17 -2.19 4.05
C VAL A 166 -13.26 -2.08 5.27
N SER A 167 -13.51 -2.84 6.34
CA SER A 167 -12.73 -2.80 7.57
C SER A 167 -11.28 -3.22 7.34
N LEU A 168 -11.07 -4.29 6.59
CA LEU A 168 -9.74 -4.75 6.17
C LEU A 168 -9.03 -3.72 5.29
N LEU A 169 -9.78 -3.07 4.38
CA LEU A 169 -9.25 -1.96 3.60
C LEU A 169 -8.78 -0.84 4.53
N VAL A 170 -9.61 -0.34 5.44
CA VAL A 170 -9.23 0.73 6.40
C VAL A 170 -7.96 0.36 7.15
N TYR A 171 -7.92 -0.84 7.74
CA TYR A 171 -6.79 -1.33 8.53
C TYR A 171 -5.49 -1.36 7.71
N SER A 172 -5.56 -1.83 6.46
CA SER A 172 -4.39 -1.93 5.58
C SER A 172 -3.77 -0.57 5.20
N TYR A 173 -4.47 0.57 5.42
CA TYR A 173 -3.89 1.91 5.25
C TYR A 173 -3.01 2.32 6.46
N TYR A 174 -3.23 1.71 7.62
CA TYR A 174 -2.42 1.88 8.83
C TYR A 174 -1.33 0.81 8.96
N GLU A 175 -1.50 -0.31 8.27
CA GLU A 175 -0.47 -1.34 8.18
C GLU A 175 0.70 -0.86 7.31
N ARG A 176 1.80 -0.53 7.98
CA ARG A 176 3.03 -0.01 7.38
C ARG A 176 4.19 -0.94 7.68
N THR A 177 5.16 -0.95 6.79
CA THR A 177 6.49 -1.50 7.05
C THR A 177 7.02 -0.89 8.35
N PRO A 178 7.36 -1.70 9.35
CA PRO A 178 7.87 -1.20 10.62
C PRO A 178 9.01 -0.21 10.42
N SER A 179 8.92 0.95 11.08
CA SER A 179 9.91 2.04 10.95
C SER A 179 11.35 1.58 11.21
N PHE A 180 11.54 0.58 12.07
CA PHE A 180 12.84 -0.02 12.34
C PHE A 180 13.46 -0.73 11.12
N ILE A 181 12.64 -1.41 10.29
CA ILE A 181 13.10 -2.03 9.05
C ILE A 181 13.53 -0.97 8.03
N MET A 182 12.76 0.12 7.92
CA MET A 182 13.12 1.26 7.07
C MET A 182 14.42 1.93 7.52
N LEU A 183 14.61 2.11 8.83
CA LEU A 183 15.85 2.64 9.40
C LEU A 183 17.04 1.71 9.10
N LEU A 184 16.86 0.39 9.26
CA LEU A 184 17.86 -0.61 8.92
C LEU A 184 18.28 -0.51 7.46
N LEU A 185 17.32 -0.41 6.52
CA LEU A 185 17.60 -0.23 5.10
C LEU A 185 18.42 1.03 4.83
N VAL A 186 18.07 2.16 5.45
CA VAL A 186 18.84 3.40 5.33
C VAL A 186 20.26 3.19 5.82
N ILE A 187 20.46 2.72 7.05
CA ILE A 187 21.80 2.54 7.63
C ILE A 187 22.65 1.59 6.77
N VAL A 188 22.11 0.42 6.40
CA VAL A 188 22.86 -0.58 5.63
C VAL A 188 23.18 -0.06 4.22
N SER A 189 22.25 0.65 3.57
CA SER A 189 22.51 1.25 2.26
C SER A 189 23.59 2.33 2.30
N LEU A 190 23.66 3.12 3.37
CA LEU A 190 24.71 4.11 3.59
C LEU A 190 26.06 3.42 3.82
N LEU A 191 26.11 2.39 4.66
CA LEU A 191 27.35 1.61 4.90
C LEU A 191 27.86 0.96 3.61
N ILE A 192 26.97 0.40 2.79
CA ILE A 192 27.35 -0.18 1.51
C ILE A 192 27.72 0.90 0.49
N GLY A 193 27.03 2.04 0.48
CA GLY A 193 27.43 3.18 -0.33
C GLY A 193 28.85 3.65 0.02
N PHE A 194 29.17 3.73 1.31
CA PHE A 194 30.52 4.02 1.79
C PHE A 194 31.52 2.96 1.32
N LEU A 195 31.19 1.66 1.44
CA LEU A 195 32.04 0.56 0.98
C LEU A 195 32.29 0.61 -0.53
N VAL A 196 31.25 0.84 -1.34
CA VAL A 196 31.34 1.00 -2.80
C VAL A 196 32.26 2.18 -3.14
N GLY A 197 32.09 3.31 -2.46
CA GLY A 197 32.97 4.47 -2.59
C GLY A 197 34.42 4.17 -2.22
N PHE A 198 34.62 3.48 -1.10
CA PHE A 198 35.93 3.10 -0.60
C PHE A 198 36.67 2.18 -1.57
N MET A 199 36.02 1.09 -2.01
CA MET A 199 36.59 0.14 -2.98
C MET A 199 36.97 0.85 -4.29
N ASN A 200 36.18 1.83 -4.73
CA ASN A 200 36.49 2.61 -5.93
C ASN A 200 37.69 3.54 -5.72
N GLY A 201 37.76 4.23 -4.58
CA GLY A 201 38.89 5.12 -4.25
C GLY A 201 40.23 4.40 -4.04
N MET A 202 40.21 3.09 -3.72
CA MET A 202 41.42 2.29 -3.61
C MET A 202 42.05 1.92 -4.98
N LYS A 203 41.26 1.94 -6.06
CA LYS A 203 41.76 1.66 -7.43
C LYS A 203 42.75 2.71 -7.91
N SER A 204 43.56 2.38 -8.93
CA SER A 204 44.52 3.33 -9.53
C SER A 204 43.83 4.45 -10.31
N LYS A 205 42.66 4.16 -10.90
CA LYS A 205 41.78 5.15 -11.53
C LYS A 205 40.36 4.96 -10.96
N ILE A 206 39.69 6.08 -10.69
CA ILE A 206 38.32 6.09 -10.21
C ILE A 206 37.39 5.80 -11.39
N HIS A 207 36.49 4.84 -11.24
CA HIS A 207 35.48 4.49 -12.24
C HIS A 207 34.09 4.79 -11.72
N TYR A 208 33.34 5.66 -12.39
CA TYR A 208 32.05 6.15 -11.89
C TYR A 208 30.85 5.27 -12.24
N LEU A 209 30.98 4.39 -13.25
CA LEU A 209 29.85 3.61 -13.77
C LEU A 209 29.17 2.73 -12.71
N VAL A 210 29.93 1.87 -12.01
CA VAL A 210 29.37 0.98 -10.98
C VAL A 210 28.76 1.74 -9.80
N PRO A 211 29.43 2.75 -9.20
CA PRO A 211 28.82 3.59 -8.17
C PRO A 211 27.53 4.29 -8.63
N VAL A 212 27.49 4.83 -9.86
CA VAL A 212 26.29 5.50 -10.39
C VAL A 212 25.13 4.50 -10.53
N ILE A 213 25.39 3.30 -11.04
CA ILE A 213 24.37 2.24 -11.13
C ILE A 213 23.86 1.87 -9.74
N TYR A 214 24.75 1.66 -8.76
CA TYR A 214 24.36 1.39 -7.37
C TYR A 214 23.49 2.52 -6.81
N PHE A 215 23.93 3.77 -6.96
CA PHE A 215 23.21 4.96 -6.48
C PHE A 215 21.79 5.03 -7.04
N VAL A 216 21.66 4.89 -8.36
CA VAL A 216 20.35 4.96 -9.06
C VAL A 216 19.46 3.80 -8.60
N MET A 217 19.98 2.57 -8.62
CA MET A 217 19.21 1.37 -8.24
C MET A 217 18.67 1.46 -6.81
N ILE A 218 19.52 1.83 -5.84
CA ILE A 218 19.12 1.89 -4.44
C ILE A 218 18.19 3.07 -4.18
N THR A 219 18.44 4.23 -4.79
CA THR A 219 17.55 5.39 -4.66
C THR A 219 16.16 5.10 -5.21
N LEU A 220 16.06 4.52 -6.41
CA LEU A 220 14.78 4.17 -7.01
C LEU A 220 14.07 3.08 -6.21
N THR A 221 14.77 2.04 -5.78
CA THR A 221 14.17 0.96 -5.00
C THR A 221 13.64 1.48 -3.68
N MET A 222 14.39 2.33 -2.98
CA MET A 222 13.94 2.94 -1.73
C MET A 222 12.75 3.88 -1.94
N ALA A 223 12.74 4.64 -3.04
CA ALA A 223 11.60 5.48 -3.40
C ALA A 223 10.33 4.65 -3.63
N VAL A 224 10.42 3.54 -4.35
CA VAL A 224 9.26 2.65 -4.58
C VAL A 224 8.81 1.96 -3.29
N ILE A 225 9.74 1.50 -2.44
CA ILE A 225 9.39 0.95 -1.12
C ILE A 225 8.64 1.98 -0.27
N SER A 226 9.18 3.20 -0.18
CA SER A 226 8.56 4.32 0.56
C SER A 226 7.18 4.67 0.00
N ASP A 227 7.04 4.69 -1.33
CA ASP A 227 5.78 5.01 -2.02
C ASP A 227 4.70 3.94 -1.79
N LEU A 228 5.04 2.66 -1.97
CA LEU A 228 4.15 1.52 -1.69
C LEU A 228 3.75 1.45 -0.21
N ASN A 229 4.66 1.88 0.66
CA ASN A 229 4.40 2.00 2.09
C ASN A 229 3.47 3.18 2.39
N ASN A 230 3.25 4.13 1.48
CA ASN A 230 2.35 5.27 1.66
C ASN A 230 1.13 5.24 0.74
N PRO A 231 0.09 4.42 1.05
CA PRO A 231 -1.09 4.27 0.19
C PRO A 231 -1.95 5.54 0.07
N ARG A 232 -1.73 6.57 0.90
CA ARG A 232 -2.51 7.83 0.87
C ARG A 232 -1.86 8.88 -0.02
N LEU A 233 -0.58 9.16 0.23
CA LEU A 233 0.16 10.23 -0.43
C LEU A 233 1.04 9.73 -1.59
N GLY A 234 1.29 8.42 -1.65
CA GLY A 234 2.10 7.81 -2.70
C GLY A 234 1.44 7.87 -4.08
N LEU A 235 2.27 7.67 -5.09
CA LEU A 235 1.89 7.59 -6.50
C LEU A 235 1.24 6.24 -6.82
N ILE A 236 1.71 5.15 -6.21
CA ILE A 236 1.21 3.80 -6.43
C ILE A 236 0.02 3.55 -5.49
N LYS A 237 -1.18 3.80 -6.02
CA LYS A 237 -2.46 3.63 -5.32
C LYS A 237 -3.20 2.38 -5.79
N PRO A 238 -4.07 1.79 -4.96
CA PRO A 238 -4.97 0.74 -5.42
C PRO A 238 -6.03 1.33 -6.37
N SER A 239 -6.47 0.55 -7.36
CA SER A 239 -7.44 1.00 -8.36
C SER A 239 -8.88 0.84 -7.88
N TYR A 240 -9.69 1.90 -8.00
CA TYR A 240 -11.13 1.88 -7.70
C TYR A 240 -11.97 1.56 -8.94
N HIS A 241 -11.35 1.15 -10.06
CA HIS A 241 -12.06 0.91 -11.32
C HIS A 241 -13.20 -0.11 -11.18
N HIS A 242 -13.00 -1.20 -10.42
CA HIS A 242 -14.05 -2.21 -10.23
C HIS A 242 -15.29 -1.62 -9.52
N LEU A 243 -15.09 -0.81 -8.48
CA LEU A 243 -16.19 -0.10 -7.80
C LEU A 243 -16.91 0.87 -8.74
N LYS A 244 -16.18 1.59 -9.62
CA LYS A 244 -16.78 2.47 -10.63
C LYS A 244 -17.65 1.71 -11.62
N VAL A 245 -17.19 0.56 -12.10
CA VAL A 245 -17.98 -0.30 -13.00
C VAL A 245 -19.23 -0.82 -12.29
N THR A 246 -19.10 -1.28 -11.04
CA THR A 246 -20.26 -1.72 -10.24
C THR A 246 -21.25 -0.57 -10.00
N TYR A 247 -20.76 0.64 -9.73
CA TYR A 247 -21.59 1.84 -9.57
C TYR A 247 -22.41 2.14 -10.81
N GLU A 248 -21.77 2.22 -11.98
CA GLU A 248 -22.47 2.48 -13.25
C GLU A 248 -23.45 1.35 -13.59
N THR A 249 -23.12 0.10 -13.25
CA THR A 249 -24.02 -1.04 -13.48
C THR A 249 -25.28 -0.96 -12.62
N ILE A 250 -25.16 -0.64 -11.33
CA ILE A 250 -26.29 -0.58 -10.40
C ILE A 250 -27.13 0.67 -10.64
N LYS A 251 -26.51 1.80 -10.99
CA LYS A 251 -27.19 3.08 -11.21
C LYS A 251 -28.08 3.06 -12.46
N ASN A 252 -27.65 2.36 -13.51
CA ASN A 252 -28.32 2.37 -14.81
C ASN A 252 -29.35 1.23 -15.00
N ASN A 253 -29.52 0.33 -14.00
CA ASN A 253 -30.45 -0.80 -14.04
C ASN A 253 -31.40 -0.80 -12.84
#